data_AF-A0A023B325-F1
#
_entry.id   AF-A0A023B325-F1
#
_cell.length_a   1.000
_cell.length_b   1.000
_cell.length_c   1.000
_cell.angle_alpha   90.00
_cell.angle_beta   90.00
_cell.angle_gamma   90.00
#
_symmetry.space_group_name_H-M   'P 1'
#
loop_
_entity.id
_entity.type
_entity.pdbx_description
1 polymer ?
#
loop_
_entity_poly.entity_id
_entity_poly.type
_entity_poly.pdbx_seq_one_letter_code
_entity_poly.pdbx_strand_id
1 'polypeptide(L)'
;MYAANMADLIPKDPVEAAVAEQACSIIEACYGPIRNIYTNTEVDKAKIELAEKMSVADKVIATRQSDSTGFISNAGFSYADLFVFTVIEGLITRLPDAMKLDDYPHLKKVHEVVKAYPKVAEYYKSRQ
;
A
#
# COMPACT_ATOMS: atom_id res chain seq x y z
N MET A 1 2.46 -11.74 -9.25
CA MET A 1 3.82 -11.74 -9.85
C MET A 1 3.84 -11.82 -11.37
N TYR A 2 3.12 -12.73 -12.04
CA TYR A 2 3.18 -12.87 -13.52
C TYR A 2 3.01 -11.55 -14.29
N ALA A 3 1.94 -10.79 -14.04
CA ALA A 3 1.70 -9.51 -14.72
C ALA A 3 2.78 -8.46 -14.42
N ALA A 4 3.28 -8.41 -13.18
CA ALA A 4 4.37 -7.52 -12.80
C ALA A 4 5.66 -7.84 -13.55
N ASN A 5 5.98 -9.13 -13.73
CA ASN A 5 7.14 -9.55 -14.52
C ASN A 5 7.01 -9.12 -15.99
N MET A 6 5.84 -9.33 -16.60
CA MET A 6 5.58 -8.94 -17.98
C MET A 6 5.62 -7.42 -18.20
N ALA A 7 5.32 -6.64 -17.15
CA ALA A 7 5.33 -5.18 -17.18
C ALA A 7 6.65 -4.56 -16.68
N ASP A 8 7.66 -5.38 -16.40
CA ASP A 8 8.95 -4.95 -15.85
C ASP A 8 8.86 -4.17 -14.52
N LEU A 9 7.88 -4.54 -13.68
CA LEU A 9 7.62 -3.91 -12.38
C LEU A 9 8.26 -4.64 -11.20
N ILE A 10 9.00 -5.71 -11.45
CA ILE A 10 9.77 -6.43 -10.43
C ILE A 10 11.18 -5.85 -10.40
N PRO A 11 11.66 -5.32 -9.26
CA PRO A 11 13.03 -4.88 -9.12
C PRO A 11 14.03 -5.97 -9.53
N LYS A 12 15.10 -5.59 -10.25
CA LYS A 12 16.12 -6.54 -10.70
C LYS A 12 17.16 -6.84 -9.64
N ASP A 13 17.42 -5.88 -8.75
CA ASP A 13 18.26 -6.10 -7.59
C ASP A 13 17.51 -7.01 -6.58
N PRO A 14 18.13 -8.12 -6.11
CA PRO A 14 17.47 -9.05 -5.21
C PRO A 14 17.06 -8.45 -3.87
N VAL A 15 17.80 -7.47 -3.35
CA VAL A 15 17.46 -6.80 -2.08
C VAL A 15 16.24 -5.93 -2.28
N GLU A 16 16.21 -5.13 -3.35
CA GLU A 16 15.05 -4.31 -3.70
C GLU A 16 13.80 -5.17 -4.00
N ALA A 17 13.98 -6.34 -4.62
CA ALA A 17 12.90 -7.30 -4.84
C ALA A 17 12.36 -7.86 -3.52
N ALA A 18 13.24 -8.24 -2.58
CA ALA A 18 12.84 -8.69 -1.25
C ALA A 18 12.12 -7.59 -0.46
N VAL A 19 12.53 -6.33 -0.59
CA VAL A 19 11.85 -5.17 -0.01
C VAL A 19 10.43 -5.04 -0.56
N ALA A 20 10.25 -5.18 -1.88
CA ALA A 20 8.95 -5.15 -2.52
C ALA A 20 8.03 -6.29 -2.04
N GLU A 21 8.55 -7.52 -1.95
CA GLU A 21 7.81 -8.67 -1.41
C GLU A 21 7.37 -8.45 0.03
N GLN A 22 8.29 -7.99 0.88
CA GLN A 22 8.00 -7.75 2.29
C GLN A 22 6.95 -6.65 2.49
N ALA A 23 6.98 -5.60 1.67
CA ALA A 23 5.96 -4.55 1.70
C ALA A 23 4.56 -5.09 1.35
N CYS A 24 4.46 -6.01 0.39
CA CYS A 24 3.19 -6.69 0.12
C CYS A 24 2.77 -7.55 1.32
N SER A 25 3.65 -8.39 1.86
CA SER A 25 3.32 -9.29 2.98
C SER A 25 2.86 -8.54 4.23
N ILE A 26 3.48 -7.39 4.56
CA ILE A 26 3.05 -6.63 5.74
C ILE A 26 1.68 -5.99 5.55
N ILE A 27 1.34 -5.59 4.32
CA ILE A 27 0.01 -5.07 3.99
C ILE A 27 -1.03 -6.20 3.94
N GLU A 28 -0.69 -7.38 3.44
CA GLU A 28 -1.58 -8.56 3.45
C GLU A 28 -2.00 -8.97 4.86
N ALA A 29 -1.15 -8.76 5.87
CA ALA A 29 -1.50 -9.00 7.27
C ALA A 29 -2.75 -8.21 7.73
N CYS A 30 -3.06 -7.09 7.06
CA CYS A 30 -4.23 -6.27 7.32
C CYS A 30 -5.53 -6.89 6.78
N TYR A 31 -5.48 -7.87 5.88
CA TYR A 31 -6.69 -8.43 5.25
C TYR A 31 -7.65 -9.10 6.24
N GLY A 32 -7.13 -9.70 7.33
CA GLY A 32 -7.96 -10.25 8.40
C GLY A 32 -8.93 -9.21 9.00
N PRO A 33 -8.43 -8.14 9.63
CA PRO A 33 -9.29 -7.10 10.19
C PRO A 33 -10.07 -6.32 9.12
N ILE A 34 -9.50 -6.08 7.93
CA ILE A 34 -10.25 -5.43 6.83
C ILE A 34 -11.48 -6.25 6.44
N ARG A 35 -11.33 -7.58 6.30
CA ARG A 35 -12.44 -8.48 6.03
C ARG A 35 -13.49 -8.40 7.13
N ASN A 36 -13.07 -8.46 8.40
CA ASN A 36 -13.99 -8.42 9.54
C ASN A 36 -14.80 -7.11 9.57
N ILE A 37 -14.18 -5.96 9.28
CA ILE A 37 -14.89 -4.69 9.15
C ILE A 37 -15.88 -4.75 7.99
N TYR A 38 -15.44 -5.23 6.82
CA TYR A 38 -16.30 -5.33 5.63
C TYR A 38 -17.50 -6.27 5.83
N THR A 39 -17.34 -7.35 6.61
CA THR A 39 -18.39 -8.32 6.91
C THR A 39 -19.14 -8.04 8.22
N ASN A 40 -18.98 -6.84 8.80
CA ASN A 40 -19.62 -6.44 10.06
C ASN A 40 -19.41 -7.43 11.22
N THR A 41 -18.21 -7.99 11.34
CA THR A 41 -17.84 -9.00 12.34
C THR A 41 -16.84 -8.41 13.33
N GLU A 42 -17.15 -8.39 14.63
CA GLU A 42 -16.28 -7.84 15.69
C GLU A 42 -15.66 -6.46 15.33
N VAL A 43 -16.46 -5.56 14.74
CA VAL A 43 -15.97 -4.35 14.05
C VAL A 43 -15.01 -3.50 14.89
N ASP A 44 -15.33 -3.24 16.15
CA ASP A 44 -14.49 -2.40 17.02
C ASP A 44 -13.12 -3.02 17.27
N LYS A 45 -13.07 -4.34 17.54
CA LYS A 45 -11.83 -5.10 17.70
C LYS A 45 -11.04 -5.12 16.39
N ALA A 46 -11.72 -5.30 15.25
CA ALA A 46 -11.09 -5.30 13.94
C ALA A 46 -10.50 -3.93 13.58
N LYS A 47 -11.14 -2.82 13.97
CA LYS A 47 -10.58 -1.46 13.79
C LYS A 47 -9.31 -1.25 14.61
N ILE A 48 -9.28 -1.71 15.86
CA ILE A 48 -8.08 -1.65 16.71
C ILE A 48 -6.94 -2.46 16.07
N GLU A 49 -7.21 -3.71 15.71
CA GLU A 49 -6.23 -4.59 15.08
C GLU A 49 -5.72 -4.04 13.73
N LEU A 50 -6.60 -3.43 12.93
CA LEU A 50 -6.22 -2.75 11.71
C LEU A 50 -5.27 -1.59 12.02
N ALA A 51 -5.61 -0.73 12.97
CA ALA A 51 -4.78 0.43 13.31
C ALA A 51 -3.38 0.03 13.78
N GLU A 52 -3.26 -1.03 14.59
CA GLU A 52 -1.98 -1.61 15.02
C GLU A 52 -1.15 -2.10 13.84
N LYS A 53 -1.76 -2.90 12.95
CA LYS A 53 -1.08 -3.45 11.77
C LYS A 53 -0.67 -2.37 10.76
N MET A 54 -1.53 -1.38 10.53
CA MET A 54 -1.20 -0.22 9.68
C MET A 54 -0.06 0.60 10.28
N SER A 55 0.01 0.75 11.60
CA SER A 55 1.15 1.42 12.26
C SER A 55 2.46 0.65 12.08
N VAL A 56 2.42 -0.67 12.15
CA VAL A 56 3.59 -1.51 11.86
C VAL A 56 3.98 -1.40 10.38
N ALA A 57 3.01 -1.49 9.46
CA ALA A 57 3.26 -1.35 8.03
C ALA A 57 3.90 0.01 7.68
N ASP A 58 3.40 1.11 8.25
CA ASP A 58 3.96 2.45 8.04
C ASP A 58 5.43 2.52 8.49
N LYS A 59 5.74 2.04 9.70
CA LYS A 59 7.11 1.99 10.22
C LYS A 59 8.04 1.13 9.37
N VAL A 60 7.53 0.01 8.89
CA VAL A 60 8.31 -0.91 8.05
C VAL A 60 8.61 -0.26 6.70
N ILE A 61 7.63 0.40 6.08
CA ILE A 61 7.83 1.16 4.83
C ILE A 61 8.78 2.33 5.05
N ALA A 62 8.68 3.04 6.18
CA ALA A 62 9.56 4.16 6.53
C ALA A 62 11.05 3.80 6.44
N THR A 63 11.44 2.57 6.80
CA THR A 63 12.84 2.13 6.78
C THR A 63 13.41 1.84 5.38
N ARG A 64 12.57 1.88 4.35
CA ARG A 64 12.92 1.43 2.98
C ARG A 64 12.52 2.43 1.91
N GLN A 65 11.52 3.26 2.22
CA GLN A 65 10.97 4.25 1.32
C GLN A 65 12.09 5.15 0.80
N SER A 66 12.13 5.30 -0.52
CA SER A 66 13.10 6.18 -1.15
C SER A 66 12.82 7.63 -0.77
N ASP A 67 13.84 8.31 -0.23
CA ASP A 67 13.74 9.74 0.06
C ASP A 67 13.53 10.56 -1.22
N SER A 68 14.14 10.13 -2.32
CA SER A 68 14.14 10.84 -3.60
C SER A 68 12.83 10.73 -4.37
N THR A 69 12.17 9.56 -4.33
CA THR A 69 10.97 9.29 -5.15
C THR A 69 9.70 9.12 -4.34
N GLY A 70 9.81 8.77 -3.06
CA GLY A 70 8.67 8.40 -2.21
C GLY A 70 8.09 7.01 -2.46
N PHE A 71 8.58 6.27 -3.45
CA PHE A 71 8.26 4.86 -3.63
C PHE A 71 8.85 4.01 -2.50
N ILE A 72 8.31 2.82 -2.30
CA ILE A 72 8.65 1.89 -1.21
C ILE A 72 10.14 1.54 -1.20
N SER A 73 10.82 1.61 -2.34
CA SER A 73 12.20 1.20 -2.49
C SER A 73 12.97 2.12 -3.47
N ASN A 74 14.29 2.00 -3.50
CA ASN A 74 15.14 2.83 -4.37
C ASN A 74 15.16 2.35 -5.83
N ALA A 75 14.60 1.18 -6.12
CA ALA A 75 14.40 0.69 -7.48
C ALA A 75 13.38 1.53 -8.29
N GLY A 76 12.66 2.45 -7.63
CA GLY A 76 11.63 3.26 -8.24
C GLY A 76 10.27 2.55 -8.24
N PHE A 77 9.39 2.95 -9.16
CA PHE A 77 8.02 2.44 -9.22
C PHE A 77 7.97 0.93 -9.50
N SER A 78 7.35 0.18 -8.59
CA SER A 78 7.26 -1.28 -8.64
C SER A 78 5.84 -1.80 -8.43
N TYR A 79 5.67 -3.12 -8.54
CA TYR A 79 4.38 -3.76 -8.25
C TYR A 79 3.97 -3.61 -6.77
N ALA A 80 4.93 -3.45 -5.86
CA ALA A 80 4.63 -3.27 -4.44
C ALA A 80 3.97 -1.91 -4.20
N ASP A 81 4.45 -0.85 -4.85
CA ASP A 81 3.86 0.48 -4.76
C ASP A 81 2.40 0.46 -5.21
N LEU A 82 2.12 -0.19 -6.35
CA LEU A 82 0.76 -0.40 -6.85
C LEU A 82 -0.09 -1.22 -5.87
N PHE A 83 0.45 -2.31 -5.34
CA PHE A 83 -0.28 -3.16 -4.40
C PHE A 83 -0.68 -2.37 -3.15
N VAL A 84 0.28 -1.72 -2.50
CA VAL A 84 0.02 -0.89 -1.31
C VAL A 84 -0.96 0.22 -1.65
N PHE A 85 -0.76 0.95 -2.74
CA PHE A 85 -1.68 1.98 -3.21
C PHE A 85 -3.12 1.46 -3.33
N THR A 86 -3.33 0.31 -3.96
CA THR A 86 -4.70 -0.22 -4.16
C THR A 86 -5.39 -0.62 -2.86
N VAL A 87 -4.64 -1.14 -1.88
CA VAL A 87 -5.19 -1.45 -0.55
C VAL A 87 -5.56 -0.16 0.18
N ILE A 88 -4.66 0.83 0.19
CA ILE A 88 -4.90 2.14 0.83
C ILE A 88 -6.07 2.87 0.18
N GLU A 89 -6.08 3.01 -1.15
CA GLU A 89 -7.17 3.64 -1.89
C GLU A 89 -8.50 2.91 -1.60
N GLY A 90 -8.48 1.57 -1.55
CA GLY A 90 -9.64 0.77 -1.19
C GLY A 90 -10.16 1.05 0.21
N LEU A 91 -9.27 1.21 1.20
CA LEU A 91 -9.63 1.53 2.58
C LEU A 91 -10.25 2.92 2.71
N ILE A 92 -9.58 3.95 2.21
CA ILE A 92 -10.06 5.33 2.36
C ILE A 92 -11.35 5.60 1.59
N THR A 93 -11.60 4.87 0.49
CA THR A 93 -12.81 5.04 -0.32
C THR A 93 -13.99 4.23 0.18
N ARG A 94 -13.76 3.00 0.68
CA ARG A 94 -14.85 2.08 1.06
C ARG A 94 -15.09 2.03 2.57
N LEU A 95 -14.07 2.31 3.37
CA LEU A 95 -14.10 2.22 4.84
C LEU A 95 -13.51 3.51 5.48
N PRO A 96 -14.04 4.70 5.18
CA PRO A 96 -13.47 5.97 5.63
C PRO A 96 -13.43 6.12 7.17
N ASP A 97 -14.30 5.42 7.89
CA ASP A 97 -14.35 5.42 9.36
C ASP A 97 -13.44 4.37 10.01
N ALA A 98 -12.72 3.56 9.22
CA ALA A 98 -11.81 2.53 9.72
C ALA A 98 -10.36 3.01 9.79
N MET A 99 -9.99 4.00 8.99
CA MET A 99 -8.61 4.48 8.87
C MET A 99 -8.59 5.92 8.39
N LYS A 100 -7.74 6.75 9.00
CA LYS A 100 -7.37 8.06 8.48
C LYS A 100 -5.95 7.97 7.93
N LEU A 101 -5.78 8.22 6.63
CA LEU A 101 -4.47 8.09 5.99
C LEU A 101 -3.42 9.06 6.56
N ASP A 102 -3.85 10.21 7.09
CA ASP A 102 -2.97 11.20 7.72
C ASP A 102 -2.24 10.68 8.96
N ASP A 103 -2.73 9.60 9.59
CA ASP A 103 -2.06 8.97 10.73
C ASP A 103 -0.84 8.12 10.31
N TYR A 104 -0.63 7.92 9.01
CA TYR A 104 0.38 7.02 8.45
C TYR A 104 1.17 7.72 7.33
N PRO A 105 2.14 8.59 7.68
CA PRO A 105 2.77 9.50 6.72
C PRO A 105 3.55 8.80 5.61
N HIS A 106 4.15 7.63 5.84
CA HIS A 106 4.95 6.94 4.84
C HIS A 106 4.04 6.21 3.85
N LEU A 107 2.97 5.58 4.36
CA LEU A 107 1.90 5.02 3.53
C LEU A 107 1.19 6.10 2.72
N LYS A 108 0.93 7.26 3.32
CA LYS A 108 0.39 8.43 2.62
C LYS A 108 1.31 8.87 1.49
N LYS A 109 2.61 8.98 1.73
CA LYS A 109 3.59 9.34 0.71
C LYS A 109 3.59 8.33 -0.46
N VAL A 110 3.57 7.02 -0.19
CA VAL A 110 3.44 5.99 -1.24
C VAL A 110 2.14 6.19 -2.04
N HIS A 111 1.03 6.39 -1.34
CA HIS A 111 -0.27 6.59 -1.96
C HIS A 111 -0.28 7.80 -2.90
N GLU A 112 0.24 8.94 -2.45
CA GLU A 112 0.28 10.19 -3.22
C GLU A 112 1.18 10.07 -4.46
N VAL A 113 2.38 9.49 -4.33
CA VAL A 113 3.31 9.37 -5.47
C VAL A 113 2.80 8.37 -6.51
N VAL A 114 2.12 7.29 -6.08
CA VAL A 114 1.50 6.33 -7.01
C VAL A 114 0.28 6.93 -7.69
N LYS A 115 -0.56 7.67 -6.95
CA LYS A 115 -1.73 8.36 -7.52
C LYS A 115 -1.33 9.39 -8.58
N ALA A 116 -0.20 10.05 -8.38
CA ALA A 116 0.39 10.99 -9.32
C ALA A 116 1.15 10.33 -10.49
N TYR A 117 1.41 9.02 -10.43
CA TYR A 117 2.16 8.33 -11.48
C TYR A 117 1.39 8.38 -12.82
N PRO A 118 2.02 8.75 -13.96
CA PRO A 118 1.29 9.12 -15.18
C PRO A 118 0.25 8.09 -15.64
N LYS A 119 0.62 6.80 -15.67
CA LYS A 119 -0.29 5.72 -16.09
C LYS A 119 -1.44 5.47 -15.11
N VAL A 120 -1.20 5.69 -13.81
CA VAL A 120 -2.22 5.55 -12.77
C VAL A 120 -3.18 6.75 -12.83
N ALA A 121 -2.64 7.96 -12.90
CA ALA A 121 -3.42 9.18 -13.05
C ALA A 121 -4.32 9.15 -14.30
N GLU A 122 -3.80 8.66 -15.43
CA GLU A 122 -4.58 8.46 -16.66
C GLU A 122 -5.72 7.45 -16.46
N TYR A 123 -5.45 6.31 -15.81
CA TYR A 123 -6.48 5.32 -15.50
C TYR A 123 -7.64 5.93 -14.69
N TYR A 124 -7.35 6.69 -13.63
CA TYR A 124 -8.40 7.28 -12.81
C TYR A 124 -9.17 8.41 -13.53
N LYS A 125 -8.54 9.18 -14.41
CA LYS A 125 -9.25 10.16 -15.26
C LYS A 125 -10.28 9.49 -16.18
N SER A 126 -10.02 8.27 -16.63
CA SER A 126 -10.94 7.51 -17.51
C SER A 126 -12.15 6.89 -16.78
N ARG A 127 -12.19 6.99 -15.45
CA ARG A 127 -13.20 6.37 -14.57
C ARG A 127 -14.07 7.40 -13.83
N GLN A 128 -13.83 8.70 -14.05
CA GLN A 128 -14.71 9.80 -13.63
C GLN A 128 -15.80 10.04 -14.67
#